data_AF-A0A1E7Q7N7-F1
#
_entry.id   AF-A0A1E7Q7N7-F1
#
_cell.length_a   1.000
_cell.length_b   1.000
_cell.length_c   1.000
_cell.angle_alpha   90.00
_cell.angle_beta   90.00
_cell.angle_gamma   90.00
#
_symmetry.space_group_name_H-M   'P 1'
#
loop_
_entity.id
_entity.type
_entity.pdbx_description
1 polymer ?
#
loop_
_entity_poly.entity_id
_entity_poly.type
_entity_poly.pdbx_seq_one_letter_code
_entity_poly.pdbx_strand_id
1 'polypeptide(L)'
;MSLAVVKKLLLATVLTFTATAVSADRRVVIDSVSVEQIVADVVGFTVQRAAEELLQISHVNVEQRGYSDRNSYTSHRVYQGRPARIDRASRDKLRQLKHQHQRTLAQLERDLDSDLQELGRDFADDARETKNRRKLAKKREKFQRKVDKAYSKFSAKVDKANYKFDRKRADILQDSLAYRFDYDD
;
A
#
# COMPACT_ATOMS: atom_id res chain seq x y z
N MET A 1 -37.69 -9.14 -9.27
CA MET A 1 -37.04 -9.09 -7.94
C MET A 1 -35.54 -9.32 -8.20
N SER A 2 -34.73 -8.30 -8.50
CA SER A 2 -34.16 -7.22 -7.67
C SER A 2 -33.11 -7.68 -6.65
N LEU A 3 -31.94 -7.01 -6.73
CA LEU A 3 -30.77 -6.92 -5.83
C LEU A 3 -29.72 -8.04 -5.92
N ALA A 4 -28.40 -7.78 -5.98
CA ALA A 4 -27.62 -6.58 -5.67
C ALA A 4 -26.33 -6.56 -6.54
N VAL A 5 -26.12 -5.53 -7.36
CA VAL A 5 -25.36 -4.29 -7.08
C VAL A 5 -23.89 -4.53 -6.70
N VAL A 6 -23.07 -4.27 -7.72
CA VAL A 6 -21.63 -4.08 -7.74
C VAL A 6 -21.15 -3.17 -6.60
N LYS A 7 -20.38 -3.72 -5.65
CA LYS A 7 -19.67 -2.95 -4.62
C LYS A 7 -18.44 -2.25 -5.23
N LYS A 8 -18.64 -1.05 -5.77
CA LYS A 8 -17.57 -0.04 -5.89
C LYS A 8 -17.55 0.76 -4.60
N LEU A 9 -16.61 0.44 -3.71
CA LEU A 9 -16.35 1.24 -2.52
C LEU A 9 -15.53 2.48 -2.94
N LEU A 10 -16.21 3.51 -3.45
CA LEU A 10 -15.68 4.87 -3.50
C LEU A 10 -15.85 5.44 -2.09
N LEU A 11 -14.82 5.34 -1.26
CA LEU A 11 -14.76 6.09 -0.02
C LEU A 11 -14.51 7.56 -0.38
N ALA A 12 -15.58 8.30 -0.61
CA ALA A 12 -15.53 9.75 -0.69
C ALA A 12 -15.40 10.29 0.73
N THR A 13 -14.17 10.54 1.19
CA THR A 13 -13.93 11.25 2.44
C THR A 13 -14.31 12.72 2.24
N VAL A 14 -15.60 13.02 2.38
CA VAL A 14 -16.11 14.39 2.44
C VAL A 14 -15.74 14.93 3.82
N LEU A 15 -14.78 15.86 3.86
CA LEU A 15 -14.49 16.66 5.04
C LEU A 15 -15.66 17.63 5.28
N THR A 16 -16.68 17.19 6.00
CA THR A 16 -17.72 18.08 6.56
C THR A 16 -17.19 18.68 7.86
N PHE A 17 -16.69 19.91 7.80
CA PHE A 17 -16.46 20.73 8.99
C PHE A 17 -17.83 21.15 9.56
N THR A 18 -18.11 20.75 10.79
CA THR A 18 -19.26 21.18 11.59
C THR A 18 -19.10 22.65 11.96
N ALA A 19 -20.02 23.49 11.48
CA ALA A 19 -20.12 24.88 11.89
C ALA A 19 -20.63 24.94 13.34
N THR A 20 -19.73 25.18 14.29
CA THR A 20 -20.11 25.61 15.64
C THR A 20 -20.17 27.14 15.65
N ALA A 21 -21.36 27.67 15.91
CA ALA A 21 -21.59 29.10 16.05
C ALA A 21 -20.98 29.57 17.38
N VAL A 22 -19.89 30.34 17.30
CA VAL A 22 -19.36 31.13 18.42
C VAL A 22 -19.04 32.53 17.91
N SER A 23 -19.75 33.48 18.52
CA SER A 23 -19.59 34.94 18.62
C SER A 23 -18.78 35.73 17.58
N ALA A 24 -19.46 36.77 17.10
CA ALA A 24 -18.92 37.91 16.37
C ALA A 24 -17.78 38.59 17.14
N ASP A 25 -16.54 38.42 16.65
CA ASP A 25 -15.49 39.46 16.58
C ASP A 25 -14.13 38.94 16.07
N ARG A 26 -14.03 37.66 15.68
CA ARG A 26 -12.94 37.24 14.80
C ARG A 26 -13.37 37.46 13.36
N ARG A 27 -12.73 38.42 12.68
CA ARG A 27 -12.49 38.30 11.25
C ARG A 27 -11.95 36.90 11.03
N VAL A 28 -12.82 35.99 10.58
CA VAL A 28 -12.44 34.64 10.21
C VAL A 28 -11.57 34.82 8.98
N VAL A 29 -10.27 34.96 9.23
CA VAL A 29 -9.26 34.63 8.25
C VAL A 29 -9.49 33.16 7.97
N ILE A 30 -10.34 32.87 6.97
CA ILE A 30 -10.31 31.57 6.32
C ILE A 30 -8.97 31.57 5.63
N ASP A 31 -7.93 31.17 6.37
CA ASP A 31 -6.58 31.01 5.85
C ASP A 31 -6.71 30.14 4.61
N SER A 32 -6.42 30.74 3.47
CA SER A 32 -6.38 30.02 2.20
C SER A 32 -5.27 28.98 2.33
N VAL A 33 -5.64 27.71 2.55
CA VAL A 33 -4.69 26.60 2.55
C VAL A 33 -3.82 26.71 1.30
N SER A 34 -2.51 26.81 1.48
CA SER A 34 -1.59 26.99 0.36
C SER A 34 -1.58 25.74 -0.52
N VAL A 35 -1.22 25.92 -1.79
CA VAL A 35 -1.09 24.82 -2.74
C VAL A 35 -0.05 23.82 -2.24
N GLU A 36 1.04 24.34 -1.67
CA GLU A 36 2.12 23.58 -1.04
C GLU A 36 1.61 22.73 0.13
N GLN A 37 0.70 23.26 0.95
CA GLN A 37 0.11 22.50 2.05
C GLN A 37 -0.84 21.40 1.56
N ILE A 38 -1.62 21.65 0.49
CA ILE A 38 -2.44 20.60 -0.14
C ILE A 38 -1.56 19.46 -0.68
N VAL A 39 -0.44 19.79 -1.32
CA VAL A 39 0.51 18.78 -1.80
C VAL A 39 1.10 18.00 -0.62
N ALA A 40 1.58 18.69 0.41
CA ALA A 40 2.17 18.07 1.59
C ALA A 40 1.19 17.12 2.28
N ASP A 41 -0.07 17.54 2.45
CA ASP A 41 -1.10 16.71 3.09
C ASP A 41 -1.40 15.45 2.27
N VAL A 42 -1.63 15.59 0.96
CA VAL A 42 -2.05 14.46 0.10
C VAL A 42 -0.88 13.50 -0.14
N VAL A 43 0.29 14.01 -0.49
CA VAL A 43 1.48 13.18 -0.74
C VAL A 43 1.97 12.56 0.56
N GLY A 44 2.13 13.38 1.61
CA GLY A 44 2.61 12.93 2.92
C GLY A 44 1.71 11.84 3.52
N PHE A 45 0.40 12.04 3.51
CA PHE A 45 -0.54 11.02 3.98
C PHE A 45 -0.43 9.71 3.19
N THR A 46 -0.28 9.80 1.86
CA THR A 46 -0.23 8.61 1.00
C THR A 46 1.08 7.84 1.20
N VAL A 47 2.22 8.53 1.35
CA VAL A 47 3.52 7.91 1.66
C VAL A 47 3.48 7.25 3.04
N GLN A 48 2.98 7.96 4.06
CA GLN A 48 2.87 7.41 5.41
C GLN A 48 1.99 6.15 5.43
N ARG A 49 0.85 6.19 4.76
CA ARG A 49 -0.03 5.02 4.63
C ARG A 49 0.69 3.84 3.98
N ALA A 50 1.44 4.07 2.90
CA ALA A 50 2.21 3.02 2.24
C ALA A 50 3.26 2.41 3.18
N ALA A 51 4.00 3.25 3.91
CA ALA A 51 4.99 2.81 4.89
C ALA A 51 4.37 1.96 6.01
N GLU A 52 3.21 2.36 6.54
CA GLU A 52 2.47 1.60 7.55
C GLU A 52 2.01 0.23 7.02
N GLU A 53 1.49 0.18 5.79
CA GLU A 53 1.10 -1.09 5.14
C GLU A 53 2.31 -2.03 4.95
N LEU A 54 3.46 -1.51 4.54
CA LEU A 54 4.69 -2.28 4.37
C LEU A 54 5.32 -2.73 5.70
N LEU A 55 5.25 -1.90 6.74
CA LEU A 55 5.74 -2.24 8.08
C LEU A 55 5.00 -3.45 8.65
N GLN A 56 3.68 -3.51 8.46
CA GLN A 56 2.87 -4.65 8.87
C GLN A 56 3.28 -5.95 8.16
N ILE A 57 3.67 -5.86 6.88
CA ILE A 57 4.20 -6.99 6.12
C ILE A 57 5.55 -7.43 6.70
N SER A 58 6.45 -6.50 7.01
CA SER A 58 7.84 -6.80 7.42
C SER A 58 7.98 -7.69 8.67
N HIS A 59 6.97 -7.69 9.55
CA HIS A 59 6.94 -8.44 10.81
C HIS A 59 6.49 -9.90 10.68
N VAL A 60 6.09 -10.36 9.50
CA VAL A 60 5.65 -11.75 9.33
C VAL A 60 6.82 -12.72 9.53
N ASN A 61 6.56 -13.76 10.34
CA ASN A 61 7.45 -14.92 10.45
C ASN A 61 7.26 -15.81 9.21
N VAL A 62 8.21 -15.70 8.28
CA VAL A 62 8.19 -16.41 7.00
C VAL A 62 8.37 -17.92 7.11
N GLU A 63 8.78 -18.46 8.26
CA GLU A 63 8.78 -19.90 8.46
C GLU A 63 7.36 -20.42 8.71
N GLN A 64 6.52 -19.61 9.37
CA GLN A 64 5.18 -19.98 9.81
C GLN A 64 4.07 -19.53 8.84
N ARG A 65 4.22 -18.34 8.24
CA ARG A 65 3.17 -17.73 7.40
C ARG A 65 3.76 -16.98 6.20
N GLY A 66 3.04 -16.98 5.09
CA GLY A 66 3.30 -16.14 3.92
C GLY A 66 2.75 -14.72 4.05
N TYR A 67 2.93 -13.88 3.02
CA TYR A 67 2.49 -12.48 2.99
C TYR A 67 1.14 -12.23 2.28
N SER A 68 0.64 -13.15 1.46
CA SER A 68 -0.54 -12.97 0.59
C SER A 68 -1.90 -13.23 1.25
N ASP A 69 -1.90 -13.49 2.55
CA ASP A 69 -3.08 -13.88 3.35
C ASP A 69 -4.07 -12.71 3.59
N ARG A 70 -3.84 -11.53 3.00
CA ARG A 70 -4.59 -10.30 3.30
C ARG A 70 -5.82 -10.06 2.43
N ASN A 71 -5.94 -10.69 1.24
CA ASN A 71 -7.10 -10.48 0.34
C ASN A 71 -7.27 -11.52 -0.79
N SER A 72 -6.60 -12.67 -0.74
CA SER A 72 -6.63 -13.64 -1.83
C SER A 72 -7.79 -14.64 -1.69
N TYR A 73 -8.83 -14.49 -2.52
CA TYR A 73 -9.80 -15.57 -2.85
C TYR A 73 -9.12 -16.80 -3.48
N THR A 74 -7.83 -16.68 -3.79
CA THR A 74 -6.96 -17.71 -4.33
C THR A 74 -6.00 -18.20 -3.25
N SER A 75 -6.45 -18.35 -1.99
CA SER A 75 -5.71 -19.09 -0.97
C SER A 75 -5.79 -20.59 -1.31
N HIS A 76 -5.08 -20.98 -2.36
CA HIS A 76 -4.86 -22.37 -2.70
C HIS A 76 -3.89 -22.96 -1.68
N ARG A 77 -4.47 -23.66 -0.69
CA ARG A 77 -3.82 -24.76 0.05
C ARG A 77 -2.36 -24.48 0.45
N VAL A 78 -2.09 -23.35 1.10
CA VAL A 78 -0.77 -23.11 1.69
C VAL A 78 -0.72 -23.90 2.99
N TYR A 79 -0.24 -25.14 2.88
CA TYR A 79 0.27 -26.03 3.93
C TYR A 79 -0.05 -25.59 5.38
N GLN A 80 -1.18 -26.05 5.92
CA GLN A 80 -1.55 -25.90 7.35
C GLN A 80 -0.91 -27.00 8.23
N GLY A 81 0.18 -27.62 7.79
CA GLY A 81 0.91 -28.60 8.58
C GLY A 81 1.78 -27.89 9.63
N ARG A 82 1.71 -28.35 10.89
CA ARG A 82 2.73 -28.05 11.92
C ARG A 82 4.12 -28.08 11.28
N PRO A 83 4.98 -27.07 11.45
CA PRO A 83 6.28 -27.07 10.80
C PRO A 83 7.04 -28.32 11.24
N ALA A 84 7.25 -29.25 10.31
CA ALA A 84 8.30 -30.25 10.45
C ALA A 84 9.59 -29.47 10.70
N ARG A 85 10.53 -30.04 11.46
CA ARG A 85 11.83 -29.39 11.71
C ARG A 85 12.47 -29.04 10.36
N ILE A 86 12.41 -27.77 9.97
CA ILE A 86 12.99 -27.26 8.71
C ILE A 86 14.51 -27.37 8.85
N ASP A 87 15.15 -27.97 7.85
CA ASP A 87 16.60 -28.12 7.83
C ASP A 87 17.31 -26.75 7.78
N ARG A 88 18.61 -26.73 8.09
CA ARG A 88 19.39 -25.48 8.13
C ARG A 88 19.45 -24.80 6.75
N ALA A 89 19.65 -25.55 5.68
CA ALA A 89 19.81 -25.00 4.34
C ALA A 89 18.51 -24.33 3.87
N SER A 90 17.35 -24.94 4.15
CA SER A 90 16.04 -24.36 3.85
C SER A 90 15.77 -23.10 4.67
N ARG A 91 16.17 -23.05 5.95
CA ARG A 91 16.09 -21.82 6.76
C ARG A 91 16.95 -20.68 6.18
N ASP A 92 18.15 -20.99 5.71
CA ASP A 92 19.02 -19.98 5.10
C ASP A 92 18.48 -19.48 3.75
N LYS A 93 17.90 -20.37 2.93
CA LYS A 93 17.16 -19.98 1.72
C LYS A 93 15.97 -19.07 2.03
N LEU A 94 15.19 -19.38 3.07
CA LEU A 94 14.05 -18.55 3.50
C LEU A 94 14.49 -17.16 3.99
N ARG A 95 15.59 -17.07 4.73
CA ARG A 95 16.18 -15.79 5.16
C ARG A 95 16.62 -14.95 3.97
N GLN A 96 17.35 -15.56 3.03
CA GLN A 96 17.78 -14.87 1.82
C GLN A 96 16.57 -14.38 1.01
N LEU A 97 15.54 -15.21 0.86
CA LEU A 97 14.29 -14.86 0.18
C LEU A 97 13.59 -13.68 0.88
N LYS A 98 13.54 -13.69 2.22
CA LYS A 98 12.97 -12.57 3.01
C LYS A 98 13.73 -11.27 2.75
N HIS A 99 15.05 -11.29 2.77
CA HIS A 99 15.86 -10.10 2.50
C HIS A 99 15.67 -9.57 1.08
N GLN A 100 15.61 -10.44 0.08
CA GLN A 100 15.32 -10.04 -1.30
C GLN A 100 13.94 -9.39 -1.43
N HIS A 101 12.95 -9.96 -0.74
CA HIS A 101 11.60 -9.42 -0.72
C HIS A 101 11.54 -8.04 -0.04
N GLN A 102 12.18 -7.87 1.11
CA GLN A 102 12.29 -6.57 1.79
C GLN A 102 12.93 -5.50 0.90
N ARG A 103 14.01 -5.84 0.17
CA ARG A 103 14.63 -4.94 -0.81
C ARG A 103 13.66 -4.56 -1.93
N THR A 104 12.85 -5.51 -2.38
CA THR A 104 11.83 -5.27 -3.41
C THR A 104 10.75 -4.32 -2.90
N LEU A 105 10.23 -4.53 -1.68
CA LEU A 105 9.23 -3.64 -1.08
C LEU A 105 9.77 -2.23 -0.88
N ALA A 106 11.01 -2.09 -0.38
CA ALA A 106 11.65 -0.79 -0.22
C ALA A 106 11.87 -0.06 -1.55
N GLN A 107 12.10 -0.79 -2.64
CA GLN A 107 12.16 -0.18 -3.98
C GLN A 107 10.78 0.31 -4.42
N LEU A 108 9.73 -0.49 -4.22
CA LEU A 108 8.36 -0.09 -4.56
C LEU A 108 7.90 1.15 -3.78
N GLU A 109 8.31 1.27 -2.51
CA GLU A 109 8.05 2.45 -1.68
C GLU A 109 8.73 3.69 -2.24
N ARG A 110 10.02 3.60 -2.62
CA ARG A 110 10.75 4.70 -3.26
C ARG A 110 10.15 5.11 -4.59
N ASP A 111 9.73 4.13 -5.41
CA ASP A 111 9.07 4.39 -6.68
C ASP A 111 7.76 5.17 -6.45
N LEU A 112 6.95 4.77 -5.45
CA LEU A 112 5.72 5.49 -5.11
C LEU A 112 6.01 6.91 -4.62
N ASP A 113 6.97 7.09 -3.70
CA ASP A 113 7.35 8.42 -3.21
C ASP A 113 7.79 9.34 -4.36
N SER A 114 8.63 8.84 -5.28
CA SER A 114 9.03 9.58 -6.47
C SER A 114 7.83 9.98 -7.35
N ASP A 115 6.94 9.02 -7.66
CA ASP A 115 5.73 9.28 -8.45
C ASP A 115 4.85 10.36 -7.78
N LEU A 116 4.69 10.30 -6.45
CA LEU A 116 3.85 11.24 -5.70
C LEU A 116 4.47 12.64 -5.63
N GLN A 117 5.80 12.74 -5.48
CA GLN A 117 6.52 14.02 -5.53
C GLN A 117 6.40 14.68 -6.90
N GLU A 118 6.52 13.93 -7.99
CA GLU A 118 6.31 14.43 -9.35
C GLU A 118 4.87 14.96 -9.53
N LEU A 119 3.87 14.18 -9.11
CA LEU A 119 2.48 14.59 -9.14
C LEU A 119 2.20 15.85 -8.31
N GLY A 120 2.87 15.99 -7.16
CA GLY A 120 2.79 17.16 -6.30
C GLY A 120 3.35 18.41 -6.96
N ARG A 121 4.52 18.31 -7.60
CA ARG A 121 5.14 19.41 -8.37
C ARG A 121 4.26 19.84 -9.54
N ASP A 122 3.81 18.88 -10.34
CA ASP A 122 2.88 19.10 -11.45
C ASP A 122 1.66 19.90 -10.99
N PHE A 123 1.01 19.47 -9.90
CA PHE A 123 -0.16 20.15 -9.38
C PHE A 123 0.17 21.55 -8.84
N ALA A 124 1.32 21.70 -8.18
CA ALA A 124 1.74 22.98 -7.64
C ALA A 124 1.94 24.03 -8.75
N ASP A 125 2.64 23.66 -9.81
CA ASP A 125 2.87 24.51 -10.96
C ASP A 125 1.55 24.84 -11.67
N ASP A 126 0.71 23.83 -11.89
CA ASP A 126 -0.63 24.01 -12.47
C ASP A 126 -1.51 24.96 -11.64
N ALA A 127 -1.43 24.87 -10.32
CA ALA A 127 -2.27 25.63 -9.40
C ALA A 127 -1.81 27.09 -9.28
N ARG A 128 -0.50 27.37 -9.32
CA ARG A 128 0.09 28.72 -9.27
C ARG A 128 -0.42 29.63 -10.40
N GLU A 129 -0.63 29.07 -11.59
CA GLU A 129 -1.14 29.81 -12.75
C GLU A 129 -2.67 30.06 -12.68
N THR A 130 -3.37 29.43 -11.73
CA THR A 130 -4.84 29.40 -11.72
C THR A 130 -5.43 30.36 -10.69
N LYS A 131 -5.86 31.54 -11.14
CA LYS A 131 -6.54 32.54 -10.29
C LYS A 131 -8.02 32.23 -9.99
N ASN A 132 -8.64 31.30 -10.73
CA ASN A 132 -10.06 30.97 -10.58
C ASN A 132 -10.27 29.79 -9.63
N ARG A 133 -10.95 30.03 -8.50
CA ARG A 133 -11.26 29.02 -7.47
C ARG A 133 -11.95 27.76 -8.00
N ARG A 134 -12.88 27.88 -8.94
CA ARG A 134 -13.59 26.72 -9.53
C ARG A 134 -12.65 25.88 -10.39
N LYS A 135 -11.74 26.51 -11.14
CA LYS A 135 -10.71 25.80 -11.92
C LYS A 135 -9.71 25.10 -11.00
N LEU A 136 -9.30 25.77 -9.92
CA LEU A 136 -8.40 25.20 -8.91
C LEU A 136 -9.01 23.96 -8.24
N ALA A 137 -10.29 23.99 -7.88
CA ALA A 137 -11.00 22.83 -7.33
C ALA A 137 -10.99 21.63 -8.29
N LYS A 138 -11.22 21.85 -9.59
CA LYS A 138 -11.12 20.78 -10.61
C LYS A 138 -9.70 20.23 -10.76
N LYS A 139 -8.68 21.10 -10.71
CA LYS A 139 -7.27 20.69 -10.74
C LYS A 139 -6.93 19.83 -9.52
N ARG A 140 -7.40 20.20 -8.32
CA ARG A 140 -7.25 19.42 -7.09
C ARG A 140 -7.90 18.04 -7.21
N GLU A 141 -9.13 17.96 -7.72
CA GLU A 141 -9.82 16.67 -7.94
C GLU A 141 -9.05 15.78 -8.94
N LYS A 142 -8.47 16.37 -9.98
CA LYS A 142 -7.62 15.65 -10.94
C LYS A 142 -6.32 15.16 -10.28
N PHE A 143 -5.68 15.98 -9.46
CA PHE A 143 -4.49 15.63 -8.69
C PHE A 143 -4.78 14.45 -7.75
N GLN A 144 -5.84 14.51 -6.96
CA GLN A 144 -6.25 13.39 -6.09
C GLN A 144 -6.45 12.09 -6.88
N ARG A 145 -7.15 12.14 -8.02
CA ARG A 145 -7.33 10.96 -8.87
C ARG A 145 -6.01 10.38 -9.41
N LYS A 146 -5.02 11.22 -9.70
CA LYS A 146 -3.69 10.75 -10.12
C LYS A 146 -2.96 10.07 -8.95
N VAL A 147 -3.02 10.65 -7.75
CA VAL A 147 -2.46 10.09 -6.51
C VAL A 147 -3.10 8.72 -6.19
N ASP A 148 -4.42 8.64 -6.20
CA ASP A 148 -5.15 7.38 -5.96
C ASP A 148 -4.75 6.30 -6.97
N LYS A 149 -4.55 6.69 -8.24
CA LYS A 149 -4.12 5.77 -9.30
C LYS A 149 -2.67 5.31 -9.10
N ALA A 150 -1.77 6.19 -8.68
CA ALA A 150 -0.39 5.83 -8.36
C ALA A 150 -0.36 4.84 -7.19
N TYR A 151 -1.11 5.12 -6.14
CA TYR A 151 -1.26 4.23 -4.99
C TYR A 151 -1.82 2.85 -5.36
N SER A 152 -2.88 2.81 -6.18
CA SER A 152 -3.47 1.55 -6.64
C SER A 152 -2.47 0.68 -7.43
N LYS A 153 -1.63 1.30 -8.27
CA LYS A 153 -0.56 0.59 -8.98
C LYS A 153 0.50 0.05 -8.00
N PHE A 154 0.90 0.86 -7.01
CA PHE A 154 1.82 0.43 -5.96
C PHE A 154 1.26 -0.79 -5.21
N SER A 155 0.02 -0.72 -4.74
CA SER A 155 -0.65 -1.83 -4.04
C SER A 155 -0.67 -3.10 -4.89
N ALA A 156 -1.03 -3.01 -6.17
CA ALA A 156 -1.01 -4.16 -7.08
C ALA A 156 0.40 -4.75 -7.29
N LYS A 157 1.44 -3.90 -7.32
CA LYS A 157 2.85 -4.37 -7.38
C LYS A 157 3.26 -5.07 -6.09
N VAL A 158 2.86 -4.56 -4.92
CA VAL A 158 3.11 -5.19 -3.62
C VAL A 158 2.42 -6.56 -3.55
N ASP A 159 1.15 -6.65 -3.93
CA ASP A 159 0.42 -7.93 -3.96
C ASP A 159 1.10 -8.96 -4.86
N LYS A 160 1.54 -8.53 -6.05
CA LYS A 160 2.29 -9.39 -6.97
C LYS A 160 3.63 -9.84 -6.39
N ALA A 161 4.34 -8.97 -5.66
CA ALA A 161 5.59 -9.30 -4.99
C ALA A 161 5.36 -10.32 -3.85
N ASN A 162 4.30 -10.12 -3.06
CA ASN A 162 3.88 -11.03 -1.98
C ASN A 162 3.53 -12.42 -2.53
N TYR A 163 2.74 -12.48 -3.61
CA TYR A 163 2.40 -13.74 -4.28
C TYR A 163 3.65 -14.48 -4.78
N LYS A 164 4.58 -13.78 -5.44
CA LYS A 164 5.84 -14.39 -5.90
C LYS A 164 6.69 -14.91 -4.75
N PHE A 165 6.74 -14.18 -3.64
CA PHE A 165 7.44 -14.62 -2.44
C PHE A 165 6.81 -15.91 -1.90
N ASP A 166 5.49 -15.94 -1.73
CA ASP A 166 4.79 -17.09 -1.12
C ASP A 166 4.90 -18.35 -1.96
N ARG A 167 4.88 -18.22 -3.29
CA ARG A 167 5.14 -19.34 -4.19
C ARG A 167 6.54 -19.91 -3.96
N LYS A 168 7.58 -19.07 -3.97
CA LYS A 168 8.96 -19.52 -3.72
C LYS A 168 9.15 -20.08 -2.31
N ARG A 169 8.48 -19.50 -1.32
CA ARG A 169 8.46 -20.02 0.06
C ARG A 169 7.88 -21.43 0.09
N ALA A 170 6.73 -21.66 -0.57
CA ALA A 170 6.11 -22.98 -0.63
C ALA A 170 7.05 -24.01 -1.28
N ASP A 171 7.72 -23.66 -2.37
CA ASP A 171 8.71 -24.52 -3.03
C ASP A 171 9.84 -24.92 -2.06
N ILE A 172 10.43 -23.95 -1.35
CA ILE A 172 11.50 -24.22 -0.36
C ILE A 172 11.01 -25.15 0.78
N LEU A 173 9.79 -24.93 1.26
CA LEU A 173 9.22 -25.74 2.33
C LEU A 173 8.90 -27.16 1.87
N GLN A 174 8.45 -27.33 0.63
CA GLN A 174 8.17 -28.63 0.03
C GLN A 174 9.47 -29.42 -0.17
N ASP A 175 10.53 -28.78 -0.68
CA ASP A 175 11.85 -29.41 -0.86
C ASP A 175 12.43 -29.92 0.48
N SER A 176 12.30 -29.12 1.55
CA SER A 176 12.76 -29.48 2.90
C SER A 176 12.09 -30.75 3.43
N LEU A 177 10.82 -30.96 3.08
CA LEU A 177 10.05 -32.15 3.48
C LEU A 177 10.43 -33.38 2.64
N ALA A 178 10.63 -33.22 1.33
CA ALA A 178 11.02 -34.31 0.45
C ALA A 178 12.40 -34.88 0.83
N TYR A 179 13.38 -34.02 1.13
CA TYR A 179 14.71 -34.44 1.56
C TYR A 179 14.72 -35.29 2.85
N ARG A 180 13.68 -35.17 3.67
CA ARG A 180 13.57 -35.90 4.93
C ARG A 180 13.13 -37.36 4.74
N PHE A 181 12.40 -37.68 3.68
CA PHE A 181 11.93 -39.04 3.43
C PHE A 181 12.99 -39.93 2.77
N ASP A 182 14.00 -39.35 2.09
CA ASP A 182 15.06 -40.11 1.41
C ASP A 182 16.18 -40.62 2.34
N TYR A 183 16.19 -40.23 3.63
CA TYR A 183 17.24 -40.59 4.60
C TYR A 183 16.74 -41.43 5.79
N ASP A 184 15.44 -41.76 5.83
CA ASP A 184 14.82 -42.56 6.89
C ASP A 184 14.53 -44.03 6.46
N ASP A 185 15.05 -44.48 5.30
CA ASP A 185 15.03 -45.89 4.82
C ASP A 185 16.37 -46.63 5.06
#